data_AF-A0AAF0ZVT9-F1
#
_entry.id   AF-A0AAF0ZVT9-F1
#
_cell.length_a   1.000
_cell.length_b   1.000
_cell.length_c   1.000
_cell.angle_alpha   90.00
_cell.angle_beta   90.00
_cell.angle_gamma   90.00
#
_symmetry.space_group_name_H-M   'P 1'
#
loop_
_entity.id
_entity.type
_entity.pdbx_description
1 polymer ?
#
loop_
_entity_poly.entity_id
_entity_poly.type
_entity_poly.pdbx_seq_one_letter_code
_entity_poly.pdbx_strand_id
1 'polypeptide(L)' 'MTRFVVPTSYLKNPLFQNMLDKAAEEYGFHNRNRILLPCDESTFQQLLITILGTS' A
#
# COMPACT_ATOMS: atom_id res chain seq x y z
N MET A 1 16.73 0.61 -1.80
CA MET A 1 15.71 0.03 -0.89
C MET A 1 15.27 1.15 0.03
N THR A 2 14.20 1.85 -0.33
CA THR A 2 13.73 3.05 0.39
C THR A 2 12.74 2.61 1.46
N ARG A 3 12.90 3.13 2.69
CA ARG A 3 11.94 2.86 3.77
C ARG A 3 10.91 3.98 3.83
N PHE A 4 9.66 3.65 3.55
CA PHE A 4 8.52 4.56 3.73
C PHE A 4 7.94 4.38 5.13
N VAL A 5 7.71 5.48 5.83
CA VAL A 5 6.98 5.49 7.10
C VAL A 5 5.68 6.23 6.83
N VAL A 6 4.56 5.53 7.01
CA VAL A 6 3.23 6.06 6.73
C VAL A 6 2.35 5.97 7.98
N PRO A 7 1.47 6.94 8.23
CA PRO A 7 0.48 6.83 9.27
C PRO A 7 -0.45 5.63 9.03
N THR A 8 -0.79 4.89 10.10
CA THR A 8 -1.74 3.77 10.01
C THR A 8 -3.13 4.21 9.53
N SER A 9 -3.46 5.49 9.67
CA SER A 9 -4.66 6.11 9.11
C SER A 9 -4.80 5.91 7.60
N TYR A 10 -3.69 5.74 6.87
CA TYR A 10 -3.72 5.61 5.40
C TYR A 10 -4.30 4.26 4.98
N LEU A 11 -4.20 3.25 5.85
CA LEU A 11 -4.81 1.93 5.62
C LEU A 11 -6.34 2.00 5.54
N LYS A 12 -6.96 3.10 6.02
CA LYS A 12 -8.39 3.36 5.89
C LYS A 12 -8.77 4.09 4.59
N ASN A 13 -7.79 4.57 3.83
CA ASN A 13 -8.08 5.22 2.55
C ASN A 13 -8.50 4.14 1.54
N PRO A 14 -9.60 4.35 0.78
CA PRO A 14 -10.11 3.35 -0.17
C PRO A 14 -9.09 2.96 -1.24
N LEU A 15 -8.20 3.86 -1.66
CA LEU A 15 -7.13 3.54 -2.62
C LEU A 15 -6.12 2.56 -2.02
N PHE A 16 -5.76 2.77 -0.75
CA PHE A 16 -4.86 1.87 -0.04
C PHE A 16 -5.54 0.52 0.21
N GLN A 17 -6.81 0.51 0.59
CA GLN A 17 -7.57 -0.74 0.77
C GLN A 17 -7.65 -1.56 -0.52
N ASN A 18 -7.99 -0.94 -1.65
CA ASN A 18 -8.00 -1.63 -2.94
C ASN A 18 -6.63 -2.26 -3.29
N MET A 19 -5.53 -1.60 -2.92
CA MET A 19 -4.20 -2.15 -3.10
C MET A 19 -3.94 -3.36 -2.19
N LEU A 20 -4.41 -3.33 -0.95
CA LEU A 20 -4.33 -4.44 -0.01
C LEU A 20 -5.22 -5.62 -0.43
N ASP A 21 -6.40 -5.34 -0.98
CA ASP A 21 -7.29 -6.38 -1.50
C ASP A 21 -6.62 -7.11 -2.67
N LYS A 22 -6.02 -6.38 -3.62
CA LYS A 22 -5.23 -6.99 -4.71
C LYS A 22 -4.06 -7.81 -4.19
N ALA A 23 -3.36 -7.32 -3.17
CA ALA A 23 -2.28 -8.07 -2.53
C ALA A 23 -2.79 -9.38 -1.90
N ALA A 24 -3.96 -9.34 -1.26
CA ALA A 24 -4.60 -10.52 -0.70
C ALA A 24 -5.05 -11.52 -1.77
N GLU A 25 -5.60 -11.05 -2.88
CA GLU A 25 -5.99 -11.90 -4.01
C GLU A 25 -4.79 -12.61 -4.65
N GLU A 26 -3.66 -11.90 -4.82
CA GLU A 26 -2.49 -12.42 -5.52
C GLU A 26 -1.59 -13.29 -4.61
N TYR A 27 -1.39 -12.88 -3.35
CA TYR A 27 -0.43 -13.53 -2.44
C TYR A 27 -1.09 -14.29 -1.28
N GLY A 28 -2.40 -14.13 -1.08
CA GLY A 28 -3.10 -14.65 0.08
C GLY A 28 -2.64 -14.02 1.40
N PHE A 29 -3.04 -14.63 2.51
CA PHE A 29 -2.75 -14.16 3.88
C PHE A 29 -1.71 -15.02 4.61
N HIS A 30 -0.97 -15.86 3.88
CA HIS A 30 -0.03 -16.83 4.48
C HIS A 30 1.19 -16.15 5.12
N ASN A 31 1.54 -14.94 4.68
CA ASN A 31 2.64 -14.15 5.23
C ASN A 31 2.19 -13.43 6.52
N ARG A 32 2.43 -14.05 7.68
CA ARG A 32 1.97 -13.52 8.98
C ARG A 32 2.59 -12.17 9.38
N ASN A 33 3.77 -11.84 8.88
CA ASN A 33 4.56 -10.70 9.39
C ASN A 33 4.80 -9.61 8.34
N ARG A 34 4.45 -9.86 7.08
CA ARG A 34 4.74 -8.94 5.97
C ARG A 34 3.61 -8.99 4.97
N ILE A 35 3.27 -7.84 4.44
CA ILE A 35 2.37 -7.71 3.30
C ILE A 35 3.26 -7.44 2.09
N LEU A 36 3.09 -8.25 1.04
CA LEU A 36 3.67 -7.99 -0.25
C LEU A 36 2.67 -7.16 -1.04
N LEU A 37 3.11 -6.03 -1.57
CA LEU A 37 2.27 -5.18 -2.40
C LEU A 37 2.59 -5.46 -3.87
N PRO A 38 1.57 -5.66 -4.73
CA PRO A 38 1.77 -5.93 -6.15
C PRO A 38 2.07 -4.62 -6.90
N CYS A 39 3.15 -3.93 -6.54
CA CYS A 39 3.59 -2.70 -7.18
C CYS A 39 5.09 -2.46 -7.02
N ASP A 40 5.62 -1.60 -7.88
CA ASP A 40 6.97 -1.03 -7.73
C ASP A 40 6.99 0.20 -6.80
N GLU A 41 8.19 0.69 -6.51
CA GLU A 41 8.42 1.83 -5.60
C GLU A 41 7.76 3.12 -6.10
N SER A 42 7.80 3.40 -7.41
CA SER A 42 7.24 4.62 -8.01
C SER A 42 5.72 4.62 -7.91
N THR A 43 5.08 3.47 -8.19
CA THR A 43 3.63 3.30 -8.03
C THR A 43 3.21 3.51 -6.57
N PHE A 44 3.97 2.98 -5.60
CA PHE A 44 3.68 3.19 -4.19
C PHE A 44 3.83 4.66 -3.78
N GLN A 45 4.87 5.35 -4.26
CA GLN A 45 5.04 6.79 -4.02
C GLN A 45 3.86 7.60 -4.57
N GLN A 46 3.40 7.30 -5.78
CA GLN A 46 2.27 7.98 -6.39
C GLN A 46 0.97 7.76 -5.58
N LEU A 47 0.76 6.55 -5.07
CA LEU A 47 -0.35 6.25 -4.17
C LEU A 47 -0.29 7.12 -2.90
N LEU A 48 0.88 7.23 -2.26
CA LEU A 48 1.03 8.03 -1.05
C LEU A 48 0.78 9.52 -1.31
N ILE A 49 1.28 10.07 -2.42
CA ILE A 49 1.03 11.45 -2.87
C ILE A 49 -0.48 11.67 -3.05
N THR A 50 -1.15 10.73 -3.72
CA THR A 50 -2.60 10.79 -3.96
C THR A 50 -3.39 10.76 -2.65
N ILE A 51 -3.00 9.91 -1.69
CA ILE A 51 -3.66 9.81 -0.38
C ILE A 51 -3.44 11.07 0.47
N LEU A 52 -2.28 11.71 0.34
CA LEU A 52 -1.91 12.93 1.04
C LEU A 52 -2.64 14.19 0.53
N GLY A 53 -3.24 14.14 -0.66
CA GLY A 53 -3.95 15.28 -1.23
C GLY A 53 -3.05 16.45 -1.60
N THR A 54 -1.77 16.22 -1.88
CA THR A 54 -0.90 17.27 -2.44
C THR A 54 -1.23 17.45 -3.91
N SER A 55 -2.18 18.35 -4.20
CA SER A 55 -2.27 19.07 -5.48
C SER A 55 -1.36 20.29 -5.46
#